data_AF-A0A847H1H3-F1
#
_entry.id   AF-A0A847H1H3-F1
#
_cell.length_a   1.000
_cell.length_b   1.000
_cell.length_c   1.000
_cell.angle_alpha   90.00
_cell.angle_beta   90.00
_cell.angle_gamma   90.00
#
_symmetry.space_group_name_H-M   'P 1'
#
loop_
_entity.id
_entity.type
_entity.pdbx_description
1 polymer ?
#
loop_
_entity_poly.entity_id
_entity_poly.type
_entity_poly.pdbx_seq_one_letter_code
_entity_poly.pdbx_strand_id
1 'polypeptide(L)' 'TGLALVANEAWRTGSAGAEIATLITENCFDYLDAPVIRVSAMDIPMPYNKELEYAALPHKQDIVNAVRKLLQVSV' A
#
# COMPACT_ATOMS: atom_id res chain seq x y z
N THR A 1 -11.32 9.31 10.38
CA THR A 1 -11.49 7.90 9.94
C THR A 1 -10.61 6.95 10.72
N GLY A 2 -9.51 7.41 11.35
CA GLY A 2 -8.62 6.57 12.18
C GLY A 2 -7.79 5.53 11.42
N LEU A 3 -8.01 5.42 10.11
CA LEU A 3 -7.41 4.42 9.24
C LEU A 3 -6.78 5.13 8.04
N ALA A 4 -5.60 4.67 7.65
CA ALA A 4 -4.86 5.21 6.52
C ALA A 4 -4.25 4.10 5.64
N LEU A 5 -4.32 4.32 4.33
CA LEU A 5 -3.68 3.48 3.32
C LEU A 5 -2.95 4.35 2.32
N VAL A 6 -1.72 3.97 1.98
CA VAL A 6 -0.91 4.62 0.95
C VAL A 6 -0.78 3.68 -0.24
N ALA A 7 -1.20 4.14 -1.42
CA ALA A 7 -1.06 3.42 -2.67
C ALA A 7 -0.05 4.13 -3.58
N ASN A 8 0.92 3.40 -4.13
CA ASN A 8 1.86 3.93 -5.13
C ASN A 8 2.27 2.87 -6.15
N GLU A 9 2.76 3.30 -7.31
CA GLU A 9 3.23 2.37 -8.37
C GLU A 9 4.74 2.06 -8.26
N ALA A 10 5.46 2.83 -7.45
CA ALA A 10 6.87 2.57 -7.20
C ALA A 10 7.05 1.30 -6.35
N TRP A 11 8.30 0.83 -6.28
CA TRP A 11 8.70 -0.25 -5.38
C TRP A 11 8.26 0.02 -3.94
N ARG A 12 7.96 -1.07 -3.22
CA ARG A 12 7.59 -0.99 -1.81
C ARG A 12 8.74 -0.40 -0.98
N THR A 13 9.97 -0.69 -1.34
CA THR A 13 11.17 -0.21 -0.66
C THR A 13 11.68 1.09 -1.29
N GLY A 14 12.02 2.08 -0.46
CA GLY A 14 12.63 3.35 -0.90
C GLY A 14 11.72 4.30 -1.69
N SER A 15 10.40 4.05 -1.74
CA SER A 15 9.47 4.93 -2.45
C SER A 15 8.95 6.07 -1.57
N ALA A 16 8.43 7.11 -2.22
CA ALA A 16 7.72 8.20 -1.55
C ALA A 16 6.56 7.72 -0.68
N GLY A 17 5.93 6.59 -1.03
CA GLY A 17 4.86 6.03 -0.20
C GLY A 17 5.34 5.41 1.12
N ALA A 18 6.61 5.02 1.21
CA ALA A 18 7.21 4.65 2.48
C ALA A 18 7.34 5.88 3.39
N GLU A 19 7.85 6.98 2.85
CA GLU A 19 8.01 8.24 3.60
C GLU A 19 6.66 8.81 4.07
N ILE A 20 5.65 8.83 3.19
CA ILE A 20 4.30 9.28 3.57
C ILE A 20 3.74 8.43 4.71
N ALA A 21 3.90 7.10 4.66
CA ALA A 21 3.42 6.23 5.72
C ALA A 21 4.17 6.45 7.05
N THR A 22 5.48 6.71 6.99
CA THR A 22 6.29 7.08 8.16
C THR A 22 5.80 8.39 8.75
N LEU A 23 5.62 9.44 7.93
CA LEU A 23 5.14 10.74 8.40
C LEU A 23 3.76 10.66 9.04
N ILE A 24 2.83 9.89 8.47
CA ILE A 24 1.51 9.64 9.08
C ILE A 24 1.68 8.95 10.44
N THR A 25 2.55 7.95 10.51
CA THR A 25 2.78 7.20 11.75
C THR A 25 3.40 8.09 12.83
N GLU A 26 4.39 8.92 12.50
CA GLU A 26 5.07 9.80 13.45
C GLU A 26 4.18 10.95 13.95
N ASN A 27 3.38 11.55 13.07
CA ASN A 27 2.62 12.77 13.39
C ASN A 27 1.19 12.48 13.83
N CYS A 28 0.67 11.27 13.58
CA CYS A 28 -0.73 10.94 13.84
C CYS A 28 -0.93 9.63 14.61
N PHE A 29 0.12 9.09 15.27
CA PHE A 29 0.06 7.80 15.97
C PHE A 29 -1.16 7.66 16.89
N ASP A 30 -1.42 8.66 17.73
CA ASP A 30 -2.52 8.64 18.71
C ASP A 30 -3.92 8.65 18.08
N TYR A 31 -4.02 8.99 16.79
CA TYR A 31 -5.27 9.02 16.03
C TYR A 31 -5.47 7.77 15.17
N LEU A 32 -4.51 6.85 15.12
CA LEU A 32 -4.56 5.65 14.29
C LEU A 32 -5.19 4.48 15.05
N ASP A 33 -6.33 3.99 14.55
CA ASP A 33 -7.01 2.78 15.05
C ASP A 33 -6.34 1.49 14.54
N ALA A 34 -5.49 1.59 13.52
CA ALA A 34 -4.75 0.49 12.91
C ALA A 34 -3.46 0.99 12.25
N PRO A 35 -2.45 0.12 12.03
CA PRO A 35 -1.23 0.50 11.33
C PRO A 35 -1.52 0.94 9.90
N VAL A 36 -0.76 1.93 9.42
CA VAL A 36 -0.84 2.40 8.03
C VAL A 36 -0.49 1.26 7.07
N ILE A 37 -1.41 0.90 6.18
CA ILE A 37 -1.15 -0.14 5.15
C ILE A 37 -0.59 0.51 3.89
N ARG A 38 0.32 -0.19 3.22
CA ARG A 38 0.90 0.23 1.94
C ARG A 38 0.62 -0.79 0.84
N VAL A 39 0.13 -0.30 -0.28
CA VAL A 39 -0.03 -1.02 -1.55
C VAL A 39 0.97 -0.42 -2.55
N SER A 40 1.90 -1.24 -3.02
CA SER A 40 3.03 -0.82 -3.85
C SER A 40 3.35 -1.90 -4.88
N ALA A 41 4.16 -1.56 -5.88
CA ALA A 41 4.70 -2.58 -6.78
C ALA A 41 5.67 -3.52 -6.02
N MET A 42 5.85 -4.71 -6.58
CA MET A 42 6.83 -5.69 -6.06
C MET A 42 8.25 -5.14 -6.17
N ASP A 43 9.11 -5.47 -5.20
CA ASP A 43 10.53 -5.08 -5.17
C ASP A 43 11.37 -5.94 -6.14
N ILE A 44 11.01 -5.91 -7.43
CA ILE A 44 11.72 -6.60 -8.51
C ILE A 44 11.96 -5.63 -9.68
N PRO A 45 13.04 -5.81 -10.47
CA PRO A 45 13.19 -5.13 -11.74
C PRO A 45 11.95 -5.36 -12.62
N MET A 46 11.43 -4.29 -13.22
CA MET A 46 10.18 -4.34 -13.97
C MET A 46 10.31 -5.30 -15.17
N PRO A 47 9.51 -6.37 -15.24
CA PRO A 47 9.60 -7.33 -16.34
C PRO A 47 8.94 -6.79 -17.61
N TYR A 48 9.49 -7.14 -18.77
CA TYR A 48 8.95 -6.74 -20.08
C TYR A 48 7.72 -7.55 -20.51
N ASN A 49 7.61 -8.81 -20.09
CA ASN A 49 6.47 -9.64 -20.43
C ASN A 49 5.19 -9.03 -19.81
N LYS A 50 4.17 -8.79 -20.64
CA LYS A 50 2.93 -8.12 -20.24
C LYS A 50 2.23 -8.75 -19.03
N GLU A 51 2.20 -10.08 -18.93
CA GLU A 51 1.55 -10.76 -17.81
C GLU A 51 2.36 -10.61 -16.52
N LEU A 52 3.69 -10.67 -16.62
CA LEU A 52 4.58 -10.45 -15.49
C LEU A 52 4.59 -8.98 -15.05
N GLU A 53 4.51 -8.05 -16.00
CA GLU A 53 4.43 -6.62 -15.77
C GLU A 53 3.15 -6.30 -14.99
N TYR A 54 2.02 -6.85 -15.47
CA TYR A 54 0.75 -6.75 -14.79
C TYR A 54 0.82 -7.35 -13.39
N ALA A 55 1.44 -8.52 -13.20
CA ALA A 55 1.57 -9.12 -11.87
C ALA A 55 2.48 -8.33 -10.91
N ALA A 56 3.41 -7.53 -11.42
CA ALA A 56 4.34 -6.73 -10.62
C ALA A 56 3.76 -5.41 -10.12
N LEU A 57 2.81 -4.84 -10.85
CA LEU A 57 2.14 -3.58 -10.50
C LEU A 57 0.94 -3.81 -9.59
N PRO A 58 0.63 -2.86 -8.69
CA PRO A 58 -0.58 -2.90 -7.89
C PRO A 58 -1.79 -2.54 -8.75
N HIS A 59 -2.90 -3.23 -8.53
CA HIS A 59 -4.17 -2.98 -9.21
C HIS A 59 -5.25 -2.48 -8.26
N LYS A 60 -6.34 -2.02 -8.86
CA LYS A 60 -7.55 -1.60 -8.13
C LYS A 60 -8.01 -2.65 -7.10
N GLN A 61 -7.94 -3.93 -7.45
CA GLN A 61 -8.39 -5.00 -6.56
C GLN A 61 -7.51 -5.12 -5.31
N ASP A 62 -6.20 -4.88 -5.42
CA ASP A 62 -5.27 -4.90 -4.30
C ASP A 62 -5.58 -3.78 -3.30
N ILE A 63 -5.92 -2.58 -3.81
CA ILE A 63 -6.36 -1.45 -2.99
C ILE A 63 -7.65 -1.79 -2.26
N VAL A 64 -8.66 -2.32 -2.97
CA VAL A 64 -9.95 -2.69 -2.34
C VAL A 64 -9.74 -3.75 -1.26
N ASN A 65 -8.93 -4.78 -1.54
CA ASN A 65 -8.64 -5.85 -0.58
C ASN A 65 -7.91 -5.30 0.66
N ALA A 66 -6.95 -4.41 0.47
CA ALA A 66 -6.21 -3.78 1.56
C ALA A 66 -7.11 -2.87 2.41
N VAL A 67 -8.04 -2.12 1.80
CA VAL A 67 -9.04 -1.32 2.54
C VAL A 67 -9.98 -2.21 3.34
N ARG A 68 -10.48 -3.31 2.75
CA ARG A 68 -11.33 -4.28 3.47
C ARG A 68 -10.61 -4.90 4.66
N LYS A 69 -9.33 -5.24 4.49
CA LYS A 69 -8.48 -5.73 5.58
C LYS A 69 -8.32 -4.70 6.70
N LEU A 70 -8.11 -3.43 6.35
CA LEU A 70 -8.07 -2.32 7.31
C LEU A 70 -9.37 -2.18 8.11
N LEU A 71 -10.50 -2.35 7.44
CA LEU A 71 -11.82 -2.29 8.07
C LEU A 71 -12.22 -3.59 8.81
N GLN A 72 -11.37 -4.63 8.79
CA GLN A 72 -11.65 -5.96 9.35
C GLN A 72 -12.96 -6.60 8.85
N VAL A 73 -13.42 -6.21 7.65
CA VAL A 73 -14.63 -6.78 7.05
C VAL A 73 -14.26 -8.12 6.42
N SER A 74 -14.71 -9.21 7.04
CA SER A 74 -14.53 -10.59 6.57
C SER A 74 -15.63 -10.95 5.57
N VAL A 75 -15.25 -11.28 4.34
CA VAL A 75 -16.10 -12.00 3.37
C VAL A 75 -15.27 -13.11 2.75
#